data_AF-A0A517XW64-F1
#
_entry.id   AF-A0A517XW64-F1
#
_cell.length_a   1.000
_cell.length_b   1.000
_cell.length_c   1.000
_cell.angle_alpha   90.00
_cell.angle_beta   90.00
_cell.angle_gamma   90.00
#
_symmetry.space_group_name_H-M   'P 1'
#
loop_
_entity.id
_entity.type
_entity.pdbx_description
1 polymer ?
#
loop_
_entity_poly.entity_id
_entity_poly.type
_entity_poly.pdbx_seq_one_letter_code
_entity_poly.pdbx_strand_id
1 'polypeptide(L)'
;MGLSPADLVADITRRSQSRQPDSLVLAYWFCPDGPRKEYATAVTATTRDLVPLVVSGGFQVANNLIADLSKLIAEHEPELRHREPPTPDHPLILLLLSREEFRLPQTASAARLPDWFPGLGGTEVAVWIEDLSRSAAVAWDHPSIQPSELHAEVYRLDLAVGRRLREVNAAQHAAGDPWFQLAREVYKTKPATFAEAIDRGMTTLAAVTNQAKYRMALDPRHPLTPVAAGVLLVGRSTPDSLTGIGKKFADALGMAIDPPTVHRPLTALLEETTNPTDKKNKAGLFGQTVLQAAYTAHRLYSVAAHTDEYPFYPLVLVRSVISDVAQAVRTAAQAVETRHGSSS
;
A
#
# COMPACT_ATOMS: atom_id res chain seq x y z
N MET A 1 0.41 -4.00 13.66
CA MET A 1 -0.12 -4.13 12.28
C MET A 1 0.17 -5.51 11.67
N GLY A 2 -0.50 -6.58 12.10
CA GLY A 2 -0.20 -7.97 11.75
C GLY A 2 -1.35 -8.66 11.06
N LEU A 3 -1.03 -9.71 10.30
CA LEU A 3 -2.00 -10.65 9.74
C LEU A 3 -2.74 -11.37 10.87
N SER A 4 -4.00 -11.75 10.61
CA SER A 4 -4.68 -12.66 11.52
C SER A 4 -4.05 -14.06 11.43
N PRO A 5 -4.21 -14.91 12.46
CA PRO A 5 -3.78 -16.31 12.40
C PRO A 5 -4.33 -17.06 11.18
N ALA A 6 -5.59 -16.82 10.81
CA ALA A 6 -6.23 -17.45 9.66
C ALA A 6 -5.61 -17.01 8.33
N ASP A 7 -5.37 -15.70 8.16
CA ASP A 7 -4.78 -15.18 6.93
C ASP A 7 -3.33 -15.65 6.76
N LEU A 8 -2.57 -15.71 7.86
CA LEU A 8 -1.20 -16.22 7.84
C LEU A 8 -1.16 -17.71 7.46
N VAL A 9 -2.07 -18.52 8.03
CA VAL A 9 -2.19 -19.94 7.67
C VAL A 9 -2.53 -20.08 6.19
N ALA A 10 -3.49 -19.31 5.68
CA ALA A 10 -3.85 -19.35 4.25
C ALA A 10 -2.67 -18.98 3.34
N ASP A 11 -1.89 -17.95 3.69
CA ASP A 11 -0.69 -17.55 2.94
C ASP A 11 0.38 -18.66 2.95
N ILE A 12 0.65 -19.26 4.10
CA ILE A 12 1.64 -20.33 4.25
C ILE A 12 1.23 -21.58 3.47
N THR A 13 -0.03 -22.01 3.57
CA THR A 13 -0.54 -23.17 2.83
C THR A 13 -0.44 -22.96 1.32
N ARG A 14 -0.77 -21.76 0.84
CA ARG A 14 -0.61 -21.41 -0.58
C ARG A 14 0.85 -21.45 -1.00
N ARG A 15 1.77 -20.93 -0.16
CA ARG A 15 3.22 -20.97 -0.44
C ARG A 15 3.78 -22.37 -0.46
N SER A 16 3.40 -23.22 0.51
CA SER A 16 3.90 -24.60 0.58
C SER A 16 3.48 -25.41 -0.64
N GLN A 17 2.27 -25.20 -1.16
CA GLN A 17 1.79 -25.84 -2.40
C GLN A 17 2.55 -25.39 -3.66
N SER A 18 3.16 -24.19 -3.64
CA SER A 18 3.87 -23.61 -4.79
C SER A 18 5.38 -23.85 -4.78
N ARG A 19 5.94 -24.41 -3.69
CA ARG A 19 7.37 -24.66 -3.56
C ARG A 19 7.80 -25.94 -4.29
N GLN A 20 9.10 -26.04 -4.57
CA GLN A 20 9.70 -27.23 -5.18
C GLN A 20 9.41 -28.48 -4.33
N PRO A 21 9.13 -29.63 -4.97
CA PRO A 21 8.64 -30.85 -4.30
C PRO A 21 9.63 -31.47 -3.29
N ASP A 22 10.90 -31.08 -3.26
CA ASP A 22 11.92 -31.85 -2.52
C ASP A 22 12.15 -31.39 -1.06
N SER A 23 11.45 -30.37 -0.58
CA SER A 23 11.67 -29.83 0.78
C SER A 23 10.81 -30.54 1.83
N LEU A 24 11.39 -31.40 2.67
CA LEU A 24 10.66 -32.12 3.73
C LEU A 24 10.31 -31.26 4.94
N VAL A 25 11.06 -30.18 5.18
CA VAL A 25 10.81 -29.24 6.28
C VAL A 25 10.80 -27.83 5.75
N LEU A 26 9.71 -27.11 5.99
CA LEU A 26 9.55 -25.70 5.65
C LEU A 26 9.53 -24.88 6.92
N ALA A 27 10.35 -23.83 7.00
CA ALA A 27 10.37 -22.94 8.14
C ALA A 27 9.99 -21.52 7.70
N TYR A 28 9.02 -20.93 8.40
CA TYR A 28 8.55 -19.58 8.16
C TYR A 28 8.74 -18.75 9.42
N TRP A 29 9.36 -17.58 9.30
CA TRP A 29 9.54 -16.65 10.40
C TRP A 29 8.46 -15.56 10.37
N PHE A 30 7.85 -15.27 11.52
CA PHE A 30 6.82 -14.24 11.62
C PHE A 30 6.87 -13.47 12.94
N CYS A 31 6.62 -12.17 12.85
CA CYS A 31 6.56 -11.26 14.00
C CYS A 31 5.10 -10.83 14.25
N PRO A 32 4.35 -11.51 15.12
CA PRO A 32 3.00 -11.07 15.47
C PRO A 32 3.05 -9.78 16.32
N ASP A 33 2.03 -8.94 16.21
CA ASP A 33 1.94 -7.70 17.01
C ASP A 33 1.66 -7.94 18.49
N GLY A 34 1.18 -9.13 18.83
CA GLY A 34 0.70 -9.48 20.16
C GLY A 34 1.55 -10.54 20.86
N PRO A 35 1.04 -11.10 21.99
CA PRO A 35 1.71 -12.17 22.69
C PRO A 35 1.88 -13.40 21.80
N ARG A 36 3.13 -13.80 21.55
CA ARG A 36 3.47 -14.92 20.64
C ARG A 36 2.81 -16.24 21.03
N LYS A 37 2.65 -16.49 22.33
CA LYS A 37 2.00 -17.71 22.85
C LYS A 37 0.51 -17.74 22.50
N GLU A 38 -0.19 -16.63 22.68
CA GLU A 38 -1.62 -16.53 22.32
C GLU A 38 -1.79 -16.67 20.80
N TYR A 39 -0.90 -16.05 20.01
CA TYR A 39 -0.90 -16.21 18.57
C TYR A 39 -0.63 -17.66 18.13
N ALA A 40 0.34 -18.34 18.77
CA ALA A 40 0.62 -19.75 18.54
C ALA A 40 -0.62 -20.62 18.81
N THR A 41 -1.31 -20.42 19.95
CA THR A 41 -2.54 -21.12 20.28
C THR A 41 -3.63 -20.90 19.22
N ALA A 42 -3.81 -19.66 18.76
CA ALA A 42 -4.81 -19.34 17.73
C ALA A 42 -4.48 -20.00 16.37
N VAL A 43 -3.20 -20.07 16.00
CA VAL A 43 -2.74 -20.77 14.80
C VAL A 43 -3.00 -22.27 14.90
N THR A 44 -2.64 -22.90 16.02
CA THR A 44 -2.91 -24.33 16.26
C THR A 44 -4.41 -24.66 16.27
N ALA A 45 -5.25 -23.73 16.72
CA ALA A 45 -6.71 -23.87 16.63
C ALA A 45 -7.24 -23.77 15.20
N THR A 46 -6.51 -23.11 14.30
CA THR A 46 -6.90 -22.91 12.90
C THR A 46 -6.50 -24.12 12.02
N THR A 47 -5.32 -24.68 12.24
CA THR A 47 -4.83 -25.83 11.47
C THR A 47 -3.91 -26.72 12.29
N ARG A 48 -3.90 -28.01 11.95
CA ARG A 48 -2.91 -28.96 12.48
C ARG A 48 -1.65 -29.03 11.63
N ASP A 49 -1.70 -28.66 10.35
CA ASP A 49 -0.59 -28.91 9.41
C ASP A 49 0.63 -28.01 9.65
N LEU A 50 0.46 -26.99 10.49
CA LEU A 50 1.46 -26.00 10.81
C LEU A 50 1.76 -26.02 12.30
N VAL A 51 3.06 -26.04 12.64
CA VAL A 51 3.53 -26.11 14.02
C VAL A 51 4.14 -24.78 14.44
N PRO A 52 3.43 -23.96 15.24
CA PRO A 52 4.00 -22.71 15.74
C PRO A 52 5.01 -22.97 16.85
N LEU A 53 6.24 -22.47 16.67
CA LEU A 53 7.34 -22.55 17.63
C LEU A 53 7.66 -21.14 18.14
N VAL A 54 7.62 -20.93 19.46
CA VAL A 54 7.88 -19.60 20.03
C VAL A 54 9.38 -19.43 20.23
N VAL A 55 9.98 -18.52 19.47
CA VAL A 55 11.39 -18.16 19.61
C VAL A 55 11.60 -17.41 20.93
N SER A 56 12.35 -18.01 21.85
CA SER A 56 12.66 -17.46 23.18
C SER A 56 14.07 -16.86 23.26
N GLY A 57 14.99 -17.34 22.42
CA GLY A 57 16.37 -16.89 22.26
C GLY A 57 17.07 -17.61 21.09
N GLY A 58 18.35 -17.33 20.88
CA GLY A 58 19.09 -17.82 19.70
C GLY A 58 18.90 -16.93 18.47
N PHE A 59 19.30 -17.40 17.30
CA PHE A 59 19.17 -16.71 16.01
C PHE A 59 19.89 -15.35 15.98
N GLN A 60 21.06 -15.27 16.61
CA GLN A 60 21.91 -14.07 16.64
C GLN A 60 23.15 -14.17 15.74
N VAL A 61 23.54 -15.39 15.37
CA VAL A 61 24.75 -15.67 14.60
C VAL A 61 24.40 -16.51 13.38
N ALA A 62 24.68 -16.01 12.18
CA ALA A 62 24.36 -16.69 10.91
C ALA A 62 24.88 -18.13 10.83
N ASN A 63 26.11 -18.37 11.31
CA ASN A 63 26.74 -19.69 11.29
C ASN A 63 26.08 -20.72 12.22
N ASN A 64 25.25 -20.26 13.17
CA ASN A 64 24.56 -21.12 14.14
C ASN A 64 23.09 -21.34 13.77
N LEU A 65 22.62 -20.85 12.62
CA LEU A 65 21.19 -20.78 12.32
C LEU A 65 20.46 -22.12 12.42
N ILE A 66 21.00 -23.17 11.80
CA ILE A 66 20.38 -24.51 11.81
C ILE A 66 20.56 -25.20 13.17
N ALA A 67 21.63 -24.88 13.90
CA ALA A 67 21.82 -25.37 15.27
C ALA A 67 20.80 -24.73 16.23
N ASP A 68 20.55 -23.43 16.09
CA ASP A 68 19.52 -22.71 16.85
C ASP A 68 18.11 -23.23 16.51
N LEU A 69 17.83 -23.54 15.23
CA LEU A 69 16.59 -24.19 14.83
C LEU A 69 16.44 -25.58 15.43
N SER A 70 17.49 -26.41 15.39
CA SER A 70 17.48 -27.74 16.01
C SER A 70 17.22 -27.67 17.52
N LYS A 71 17.85 -26.70 18.20
CA LYS A 71 17.59 -26.45 19.61
C LYS A 71 16.15 -26.01 19.87
N LEU A 72 15.60 -25.12 19.04
CA LEU A 72 14.22 -24.67 19.16
C LEU A 72 13.22 -25.83 18.96
N ILE A 73 13.49 -26.72 18.00
CA ILE A 73 12.76 -27.96 17.78
C ILE A 73 12.85 -28.86 19.02
N ALA A 74 14.04 -28.99 19.61
CA ALA A 74 14.25 -29.76 20.84
C ALA A 74 13.38 -29.25 22.01
N GLU A 75 13.25 -27.93 22.15
CA GLU A 75 12.45 -27.27 23.18
C GLU A 75 10.93 -27.47 23.00
N HIS A 76 10.47 -27.74 21.78
CA HIS A 76 9.07 -27.94 21.41
C HIS A 76 8.77 -29.40 21.02
N GLU A 77 9.43 -30.33 21.70
CA GLU A 77 9.22 -31.76 21.51
C GLU A 77 7.76 -32.20 21.62
N PRO A 78 6.98 -31.77 22.63
CA PRO A 78 5.59 -32.22 22.79
C PRO A 78 4.69 -31.91 21.58
N GLU A 79 4.96 -30.79 20.87
CA GLU A 79 4.19 -30.35 19.70
C GLU A 79 4.56 -31.11 18.41
N LEU A 80 5.77 -31.70 18.37
CA LEU A 80 6.37 -32.29 17.17
C LEU A 80 6.48 -33.82 17.21
N ARG A 81 6.68 -34.42 18.38
CA ARG A 81 6.96 -35.86 18.53
C ARG A 81 5.87 -36.77 17.95
N HIS A 82 4.62 -36.33 17.98
CA HIS A 82 3.47 -37.11 17.50
C HIS A 82 3.08 -36.81 16.05
N ARG A 83 3.90 -36.02 15.33
CA ARG A 83 3.65 -35.73 13.92
C ARG A 83 4.04 -36.91 13.04
N GLU A 84 3.33 -37.05 11.95
CA GLU A 84 3.69 -38.01 10.91
C GLU A 84 5.05 -37.62 10.31
N PRO A 85 5.86 -38.60 9.88
CA PRO A 85 7.07 -38.34 9.11
C PRO A 85 6.77 -37.44 7.90
N PRO A 86 7.51 -36.35 7.68
CA PRO A 86 7.26 -35.48 6.56
C PRO A 86 7.58 -36.17 5.24
N THR A 87 6.78 -35.87 4.21
CA THR A 87 6.98 -36.34 2.84
C THR A 87 7.06 -35.15 1.88
N PRO A 88 7.54 -35.35 0.64
CA PRO A 88 7.51 -34.33 -0.41
C PRO A 88 6.13 -33.67 -0.60
N ASP A 89 5.06 -34.46 -0.55
CA ASP A 89 3.68 -33.99 -0.72
C ASP A 89 3.10 -33.36 0.56
N HIS A 90 3.62 -33.76 1.71
CA HIS A 90 3.18 -33.32 3.04
C HIS A 90 4.39 -32.94 3.90
N PRO A 91 5.05 -31.81 3.60
CA PRO A 91 6.21 -31.37 4.35
C PRO A 91 5.80 -30.90 5.76
N LEU A 92 6.71 -31.03 6.71
CA LEU A 92 6.51 -30.47 8.04
C LEU A 92 6.70 -28.96 8.00
N ILE A 93 5.64 -28.21 8.32
CA ILE A 93 5.66 -26.75 8.28
C ILE A 93 5.84 -26.19 9.68
N LEU A 94 6.94 -25.48 9.90
CA LEU A 94 7.29 -24.80 11.13
C LEU A 94 7.01 -23.30 11.00
N LEU A 95 6.28 -22.72 11.95
CA LEU A 95 6.08 -21.28 12.06
C LEU A 95 6.84 -20.74 13.26
N LEU A 96 7.97 -20.10 13.01
CA LEU A 96 8.86 -19.51 14.00
C LEU A 96 8.32 -18.13 14.39
N LEU A 97 7.75 -18.02 15.59
CA LEU A 97 7.17 -16.79 16.11
C LEU A 97 8.21 -16.03 16.92
N SER A 98 8.58 -14.84 16.46
CA SER A 98 9.60 -14.00 17.09
C SER A 98 9.07 -12.61 17.46
N ARG A 99 9.83 -11.90 18.31
CA ARG A 99 9.63 -10.48 18.64
C ARG A 99 10.31 -9.56 17.62
N GLU A 100 11.27 -10.09 16.87
CA GLU A 100 12.17 -9.35 15.99
C GLU A 100 12.17 -9.97 14.60
N GLU A 101 12.28 -9.13 13.57
CA GLU A 101 12.40 -9.55 12.18
C GLU A 101 13.63 -10.45 11.96
N PHE A 102 13.54 -11.37 11.01
CA PHE A 102 14.67 -12.23 10.69
C PHE A 102 15.67 -11.49 9.81
N ARG A 103 16.88 -11.24 10.33
CA ARG A 103 17.89 -10.41 9.65
C ARG A 103 19.20 -11.13 9.35
N LEU A 104 19.26 -12.44 9.62
CA LEU A 104 20.49 -13.20 9.43
C LEU A 104 20.62 -13.70 7.97
N PRO A 105 21.81 -13.61 7.37
CA PRO A 105 22.07 -14.33 6.13
C PRO A 105 22.01 -15.84 6.39
N GLN A 106 21.41 -16.59 5.47
CA GLN A 106 21.29 -18.04 5.57
C GLN A 106 22.47 -18.70 4.86
N THR A 107 23.59 -18.75 5.57
CA THR A 107 24.76 -19.51 5.15
C THR A 107 24.58 -20.98 5.52
N ALA A 108 24.95 -21.89 4.61
CA ALA A 108 24.84 -23.32 4.85
C ALA A 108 25.67 -23.72 6.08
N SER A 109 25.01 -24.26 7.10
CA SER A 109 25.62 -24.80 8.31
C SER A 109 24.84 -26.05 8.69
N ALA A 110 25.52 -27.20 8.74
CA ALA A 110 24.88 -28.46 9.09
C ALA A 110 24.73 -28.56 10.61
N ALA A 111 23.55 -28.97 11.06
CA ALA A 111 23.33 -29.40 12.44
C ALA A 111 22.48 -30.67 12.45
N ARG A 112 22.66 -31.48 13.49
CA ARG A 112 21.80 -32.65 13.69
C ARG A 112 20.47 -32.20 14.28
N LEU A 113 19.37 -32.66 13.71
CA LEU A 113 18.06 -32.60 14.35
C LEU A 113 18.04 -33.58 15.54
N PRO A 114 17.13 -33.39 16.52
CA PRO A 114 17.00 -34.33 17.64
C PRO A 114 16.70 -35.76 17.15
N ASP A 115 17.25 -36.77 17.83
CA ASP A 115 17.11 -38.17 17.42
C ASP A 115 15.65 -38.67 17.41
N TRP A 116 14.76 -37.99 18.14
CA TRP A 116 13.33 -38.28 18.17
C TRP A 116 12.54 -37.62 17.04
N PHE A 117 13.16 -36.75 16.24
CA PHE A 117 12.46 -35.96 15.22
C PHE A 117 11.78 -36.87 14.18
N PRO A 118 10.53 -36.58 13.77
CA PRO A 118 9.70 -37.54 13.03
C PRO A 118 10.35 -38.08 11.74
N GLY A 119 10.80 -39.34 11.76
CA GLY A 119 11.01 -40.18 10.57
C GLY A 119 12.09 -39.73 9.58
N LEU A 120 13.07 -38.91 9.98
CA LEU A 120 14.13 -38.39 9.11
C LEU A 120 15.54 -38.92 9.47
N GLY A 121 15.64 -39.99 10.24
CA GLY A 121 16.92 -40.58 10.64
C GLY A 121 17.77 -40.98 9.43
N GLY A 122 19.04 -40.53 9.40
CA GLY A 122 19.98 -40.83 8.32
C GLY A 122 19.79 -40.03 7.02
N THR A 123 18.85 -39.07 7.00
CA THR A 123 18.57 -38.22 5.83
C THR A 123 19.12 -36.81 6.05
N GLU A 124 19.74 -36.25 5.03
CA GLU A 124 20.07 -34.81 5.00
C GLU A 124 18.85 -34.03 4.52
N VAL A 125 18.44 -33.02 5.29
CA VAL A 125 17.30 -32.16 4.96
C VAL A 125 17.77 -30.72 4.87
N ALA A 126 17.57 -30.11 3.70
CA ALA A 126 17.77 -28.69 3.53
C ALA A 126 16.58 -27.93 4.13
N VAL A 127 16.86 -26.98 5.02
CA VAL A 127 15.85 -26.10 5.59
C VAL A 127 16.19 -24.65 5.26
N TRP A 128 15.21 -23.94 4.70
CA TRP A 128 15.28 -22.51 4.46
C TRP A 128 14.23 -21.80 5.30
N ILE A 129 14.65 -20.81 6.08
CA ILE A 129 13.77 -19.98 6.90
C ILE A 129 13.30 -18.78 6.07
N GLU A 130 12.04 -18.77 5.66
CA GLU A 130 11.48 -17.63 4.92
C GLU A 130 10.88 -16.59 5.89
N ASP A 131 11.33 -15.33 5.82
CA ASP A 131 10.75 -14.26 6.62
C ASP A 131 9.45 -13.73 6.00
N LEU A 132 8.34 -13.98 6.69
CA LEU A 132 7.00 -13.54 6.31
C LEU A 132 6.66 -12.15 6.85
N SER A 133 7.47 -11.60 7.75
CA SER A 133 7.22 -10.30 8.39
C SER A 133 7.05 -9.16 7.36
N ARG A 134 7.70 -9.29 6.19
CA ARG A 134 7.60 -8.33 5.08
C ARG A 134 7.11 -8.91 3.76
N SER A 135 6.96 -10.22 3.66
CA SER A 135 6.63 -10.89 2.40
C SER A 135 5.23 -11.50 2.38
N ALA A 136 4.59 -11.64 3.55
CA ALA A 136 3.24 -12.19 3.65
C ALA A 136 2.25 -11.38 2.83
N ALA A 137 1.57 -12.06 1.91
CA ALA A 137 0.84 -11.42 0.82
C ALA A 137 -0.66 -11.55 0.99
N VAL A 138 -1.40 -10.49 0.66
CA VAL A 138 -2.85 -10.42 0.76
C VAL A 138 -3.47 -9.94 -0.55
N ALA A 139 -4.75 -10.25 -0.74
CA ALA A 139 -5.58 -9.63 -1.78
C ALA A 139 -5.79 -8.14 -1.50
N TRP A 140 -6.14 -7.34 -2.51
CA TRP A 140 -6.24 -5.88 -2.38
C TRP A 140 -7.48 -5.39 -1.64
N ASP A 141 -8.53 -6.21 -1.58
CA ASP A 141 -9.75 -5.95 -0.81
C ASP A 141 -9.64 -6.42 0.65
N HIS A 142 -8.48 -6.97 1.05
CA HIS A 142 -8.28 -7.53 2.38
C HIS A 142 -8.53 -6.49 3.49
N PRO A 143 -9.30 -6.80 4.55
CA PRO A 143 -9.69 -5.83 5.58
C PRO A 143 -8.51 -5.11 6.26
N SER A 144 -7.37 -5.78 6.42
CA SER A 144 -6.16 -5.20 7.02
C SER A 144 -5.48 -4.11 6.20
N ILE A 145 -5.89 -3.91 4.93
CA ILE A 145 -5.39 -2.83 4.08
C ILE A 145 -6.00 -1.47 4.46
N GLN A 146 -7.23 -1.46 5.00
CA GLN A 146 -7.93 -0.26 5.50
C GLN A 146 -7.96 0.94 4.53
N PRO A 147 -8.52 0.82 3.31
CA PRO A 147 -8.56 1.92 2.33
C PRO A 147 -9.48 3.09 2.73
N SER A 148 -10.24 2.96 3.81
CA SER A 148 -11.19 3.97 4.29
C SER A 148 -10.54 5.31 4.64
N GLU A 149 -9.32 5.29 5.18
CA GLU A 149 -8.58 6.52 5.47
C GLU A 149 -8.26 7.27 4.17
N LEU A 150 -7.77 6.55 3.16
CA LEU A 150 -7.48 7.13 1.85
C LEU A 150 -8.73 7.73 1.19
N HIS A 151 -9.88 7.06 1.26
CA HIS A 151 -11.14 7.60 0.74
C HIS A 151 -11.53 8.93 1.41
N ALA A 152 -11.42 8.99 2.74
CA ALA A 152 -11.75 10.20 3.49
C ALA A 152 -10.81 11.37 3.15
N GLU A 153 -9.51 11.10 2.98
CA GLU A 153 -8.55 12.12 2.57
C GLU A 153 -8.80 12.60 1.14
N VAL A 154 -9.15 11.70 0.21
CA VAL A 154 -9.50 12.07 -1.18
C VAL A 154 -10.75 12.95 -1.21
N TYR A 155 -11.77 12.63 -0.41
CA TYR A 155 -12.95 13.48 -0.26
C TYR A 155 -12.57 14.87 0.24
N ARG A 156 -11.72 14.94 1.27
CA ARG A 156 -11.23 16.20 1.84
C ARG A 156 -10.49 17.02 0.80
N LEU A 157 -9.62 16.39 0.01
CA LEU A 157 -8.89 17.06 -1.06
C LEU A 157 -9.85 17.65 -2.10
N ASP A 158 -10.81 16.88 -2.59
CA ASP A 158 -11.74 17.34 -3.62
C ASP A 158 -12.61 18.50 -3.11
N LEU A 159 -13.03 18.45 -1.84
CA LEU A 159 -13.74 19.54 -1.18
C LEU A 159 -12.88 20.79 -1.00
N ALA A 160 -11.62 20.65 -0.58
CA ALA A 160 -10.68 21.76 -0.42
C ALA A 160 -10.41 22.44 -1.76
N VAL A 161 -10.13 21.66 -2.81
CA VAL A 161 -9.94 22.16 -4.18
C VAL A 161 -11.19 22.87 -4.67
N GLY A 162 -12.37 22.25 -4.56
CA GLY A 162 -13.62 22.86 -5.03
C GLY A 162 -13.92 24.19 -4.35
N ARG A 163 -13.70 24.29 -3.03
CA ARG A 163 -13.83 25.55 -2.28
C ARG A 163 -12.84 26.59 -2.76
N ARG A 164 -11.56 26.22 -2.89
CA ARG A 164 -10.51 27.15 -3.32
C ARG A 164 -10.74 27.67 -4.74
N LEU A 165 -11.11 26.78 -5.66
CA LEU A 165 -11.44 27.17 -7.04
C LEU A 165 -12.64 28.12 -7.06
N ARG A 166 -13.67 27.89 -6.24
CA ARG A 166 -14.82 28.81 -6.12
C ARG A 166 -14.37 30.19 -5.62
N GLU A 167 -13.56 30.23 -4.57
CA GLU A 167 -13.02 31.48 -4.00
C GLU A 167 -12.20 32.27 -5.03
N VAL A 168 -11.25 31.61 -5.70
CA VAL A 168 -10.39 32.25 -6.70
C VAL A 168 -11.19 32.69 -7.92
N ASN A 169 -12.14 31.88 -8.40
CA ASN A 169 -13.00 32.25 -9.53
C ASN A 169 -13.92 33.44 -9.20
N ALA A 170 -14.35 33.58 -7.93
CA ALA A 170 -15.14 34.73 -7.49
C ALA A 170 -14.30 36.02 -7.41
N ALA A 171 -13.01 35.92 -7.04
CA ALA A 171 -12.10 37.06 -7.00
C ALA A 171 -11.53 37.44 -8.38
N GLN A 172 -11.21 36.44 -9.21
CA GLN A 172 -10.59 36.59 -10.51
C GLN A 172 -11.12 35.52 -11.48
N HIS A 173 -12.20 35.86 -12.19
CA HIS A 173 -12.91 34.93 -13.08
C HIS A 173 -12.00 34.22 -14.10
N ALA A 174 -11.04 34.96 -14.68
CA ALA A 174 -10.15 34.44 -15.72
C ALA A 174 -9.01 33.53 -15.21
N ALA A 175 -8.78 33.44 -13.89
CA ALA A 175 -7.65 32.68 -13.35
C ALA A 175 -7.75 31.17 -13.65
N GLY A 176 -8.97 30.65 -13.74
CA GLY A 176 -9.25 29.25 -14.02
C GLY A 176 -9.34 28.88 -15.50
N ASP A 177 -9.37 29.85 -16.42
CA ASP A 177 -9.63 29.58 -17.84
C ASP A 177 -8.60 28.64 -18.47
N PRO A 178 -7.27 28.81 -18.27
CA PRO A 178 -6.29 27.91 -18.87
C PRO A 178 -6.45 26.46 -18.40
N TRP A 179 -6.79 26.27 -17.11
CA TRP A 179 -7.09 24.96 -16.56
C TRP A 179 -8.38 24.39 -17.14
N PHE A 180 -9.44 25.18 -17.19
CA PHE A 180 -10.73 24.74 -17.68
C PHE A 180 -10.67 24.35 -19.16
N GLN A 181 -10.00 25.14 -20.01
CA GLN A 181 -9.83 24.80 -21.43
C GLN A 181 -9.10 23.47 -21.62
N LEU A 182 -8.10 23.19 -20.80
CA LEU A 182 -7.44 21.88 -20.80
C LEU A 182 -8.40 20.77 -20.33
N ALA A 183 -9.13 20.99 -19.24
CA ALA A 183 -10.10 20.03 -18.71
C ALA A 183 -11.26 19.74 -19.69
N ARG A 184 -11.57 20.65 -20.62
CA ARG A 184 -12.60 20.46 -21.65
C ARG A 184 -12.31 19.30 -22.60
N GLU A 185 -11.04 18.94 -22.78
CA GLU A 185 -10.64 17.73 -23.52
C GLU A 185 -11.26 16.45 -22.91
N VAL A 186 -11.58 16.50 -21.61
CA VAL A 186 -12.21 15.40 -20.87
C VAL A 186 -13.71 15.62 -20.70
N TYR A 187 -14.17 16.86 -20.47
CA TYR A 187 -15.59 17.15 -20.22
C TYR A 187 -16.52 16.95 -21.41
N LYS A 188 -15.98 16.87 -22.64
CA LYS A 188 -16.65 16.66 -23.95
C LYS A 188 -17.86 17.56 -24.25
N THR A 189 -18.93 17.52 -23.46
CA THR A 189 -20.17 18.29 -23.69
C THR A 189 -20.69 19.05 -22.47
N LYS A 190 -20.25 18.76 -21.24
CA LYS A 190 -20.65 19.49 -20.02
C LYS A 190 -19.52 19.46 -19.00
N PRO A 191 -19.27 20.54 -18.25
CA PRO A 191 -20.03 21.79 -18.16
C PRO A 191 -19.65 22.83 -19.23
N ALA A 192 -20.48 23.88 -19.40
CA ALA A 192 -20.25 24.91 -20.41
C ALA A 192 -19.23 25.97 -19.92
N THR A 193 -19.22 26.24 -18.61
CA THR A 193 -18.30 27.21 -17.99
C THR A 193 -17.53 26.61 -16.83
N PHE A 194 -16.45 27.27 -16.42
CA PHE A 194 -15.65 26.85 -15.28
C PHE A 194 -16.42 26.96 -13.95
N ALA A 195 -17.20 28.02 -13.79
CA ALA A 195 -18.06 28.21 -12.61
C ALA A 195 -19.09 27.08 -12.47
N GLU A 196 -19.75 26.70 -13.58
CA GLU A 196 -20.66 25.55 -13.59
C GLU A 196 -19.96 24.24 -13.21
N ALA A 197 -18.70 24.05 -13.63
CA ALA A 197 -17.91 22.88 -13.25
C ALA A 197 -17.70 22.79 -11.74
N ILE A 198 -17.33 23.91 -11.14
CA ILE A 198 -17.09 24.02 -9.70
C ILE A 198 -18.40 23.78 -8.94
N ASP A 199 -19.49 24.44 -9.32
CA ASP A 199 -20.76 24.34 -8.59
C ASP A 199 -21.40 22.96 -8.69
N ARG A 200 -21.32 22.32 -9.88
CA ARG A 200 -21.73 20.92 -10.04
C ARG A 200 -20.93 20.01 -9.11
N GLY A 201 -19.60 20.13 -9.12
CA GLY A 201 -18.73 19.29 -8.29
C GLY A 201 -18.99 19.48 -6.80
N MET A 202 -19.13 20.72 -6.35
CA MET A 202 -19.45 21.03 -4.96
C MET A 202 -20.84 20.52 -4.55
N THR A 203 -21.83 20.56 -5.44
CA THR A 203 -23.15 19.98 -5.19
C THR A 203 -23.06 18.46 -5.04
N THR A 204 -22.28 17.79 -5.89
CA THR A 204 -22.02 16.35 -5.77
C THR A 204 -21.32 16.02 -4.45
N LEU A 205 -20.30 16.78 -4.06
CA LEU A 205 -19.56 16.55 -2.81
C LEU A 205 -20.43 16.78 -1.56
N ALA A 206 -21.37 17.73 -1.61
CA ALA A 206 -22.32 17.96 -0.53
C ALA A 206 -23.33 16.80 -0.35
N ALA A 207 -23.58 16.03 -1.40
CA ALA A 207 -24.47 14.87 -1.37
C ALA A 207 -23.80 13.59 -0.82
N VAL A 208 -22.49 13.61 -0.55
CA VAL A 208 -21.74 12.45 -0.01
C VAL A 208 -22.07 12.27 1.47
N THR A 209 -22.76 11.19 1.80
CA THR A 209 -23.15 10.86 3.18
C THR A 209 -22.13 10.01 3.93
N ASN A 210 -21.25 9.30 3.21
CA ASN A 210 -20.20 8.46 3.80
C ASN A 210 -18.84 8.73 3.15
N GLN A 211 -18.03 9.55 3.82
CA GLN A 211 -16.70 9.97 3.34
C GLN A 211 -15.70 8.81 3.31
N ALA A 212 -15.82 7.84 4.22
CA ALA A 212 -14.94 6.66 4.27
C ALA A 212 -15.15 5.68 3.10
N LYS A 213 -16.21 5.88 2.31
CA LYS A 213 -16.51 5.15 1.08
C LYS A 213 -16.44 6.02 -0.18
N TYR A 214 -16.03 7.28 -0.04
CA TYR A 214 -15.97 8.20 -1.16
C TYR A 214 -14.95 7.72 -2.20
N ARG A 215 -15.38 7.71 -3.46
CA ARG A 215 -14.55 7.43 -4.63
C ARG A 215 -14.82 8.53 -5.64
N MET A 216 -13.76 9.12 -6.21
CA MET A 216 -13.95 10.09 -7.29
C MET A 216 -14.60 9.40 -8.49
N ALA A 217 -15.71 9.97 -8.96
CA ALA A 217 -16.43 9.51 -10.13
C ALA A 217 -15.69 9.95 -11.40
N LEU A 218 -14.82 9.08 -11.92
CA LEU A 218 -14.06 9.32 -13.14
C LEU A 218 -14.80 8.87 -14.40
N ASP A 219 -15.99 9.41 -14.65
CA ASP A 219 -16.65 9.22 -15.94
C ASP A 219 -15.82 9.95 -17.03
N PRO A 220 -15.22 9.23 -18.01
CA PRO A 220 -14.42 9.85 -19.06
C PRO A 220 -15.20 10.78 -20.00
N ARG A 221 -16.54 10.77 -19.90
CA ARG A 221 -17.45 11.64 -20.65
C ARG A 221 -17.91 12.81 -19.80
N HIS A 222 -18.02 12.63 -18.48
CA HIS A 222 -18.60 13.63 -17.56
C HIS A 222 -17.98 13.57 -16.16
N PRO A 223 -16.69 13.95 -15.97
CA PRO A 223 -16.13 14.01 -14.63
C PRO A 223 -16.97 14.93 -13.75
N LEU A 224 -17.22 14.54 -12.50
CA LEU A 224 -18.13 15.30 -11.64
C LEU A 224 -17.45 16.49 -10.96
N THR A 225 -16.14 16.43 -10.73
CA THR A 225 -15.37 17.48 -10.05
C THR A 225 -14.16 17.93 -10.86
N PRO A 226 -13.63 19.14 -10.63
CA PRO A 226 -12.39 19.59 -11.25
C PRO A 226 -11.18 18.68 -10.95
N VAL A 227 -11.10 18.09 -9.74
CA VAL A 227 -10.05 17.10 -9.43
C VAL A 227 -10.23 15.84 -10.28
N ALA A 228 -11.44 15.32 -10.41
CA ALA A 228 -11.71 14.16 -11.27
C ALA A 228 -11.30 14.41 -12.73
N ALA A 229 -11.55 15.61 -13.27
CA ALA A 229 -11.09 15.98 -14.60
C ALA A 229 -9.55 15.99 -14.69
N GLY A 230 -8.88 16.54 -13.66
CA GLY A 230 -7.42 16.52 -13.58
C GLY A 230 -6.82 15.12 -13.48
N VAL A 231 -7.43 14.24 -12.70
CA VAL A 231 -7.04 12.83 -12.58
C VAL A 231 -7.14 12.12 -13.93
N LEU A 232 -8.19 12.38 -14.71
CA LEU A 232 -8.34 11.84 -16.06
C LEU A 232 -7.30 12.40 -17.05
N LEU A 233 -6.89 13.67 -16.90
CA LEU A 233 -5.80 14.26 -17.67
C LEU A 233 -4.45 13.61 -17.34
N VAL A 234 -4.14 13.41 -16.05
CA VAL A 234 -2.91 12.73 -15.59
C VAL A 234 -2.82 11.34 -16.21
N GLY A 235 -3.91 10.55 -16.17
CA GLY A 235 -3.93 9.20 -16.74
C GLY A 235 -3.74 9.11 -18.27
N ARG A 236 -3.75 10.23 -18.99
CA ARG A 236 -3.52 10.33 -20.44
C ARG A 236 -2.21 11.05 -20.79
N SER A 237 -1.45 11.47 -19.78
CA SER A 237 -0.29 12.35 -19.92
C SER A 237 1.02 11.57 -19.81
N THR A 238 2.10 12.17 -20.30
CA THR A 238 3.48 11.68 -20.08
C THR A 238 4.09 12.42 -18.89
N PRO A 239 5.12 11.86 -18.20
CA PRO A 239 5.78 12.52 -17.09
C PRO A 239 6.22 13.97 -17.39
N ASP A 240 6.73 14.23 -18.59
CA ASP A 240 7.19 15.57 -18.99
C ASP A 240 6.03 16.56 -19.22
N SER A 241 4.82 16.11 -19.57
CA SER A 241 3.67 17.01 -19.73
C SER A 241 2.98 17.37 -18.41
N LEU A 242 3.21 16.58 -17.35
CA LEU A 242 2.53 16.75 -16.06
C LEU A 242 2.84 18.08 -15.38
N THR A 243 4.06 18.60 -15.50
CA THR A 243 4.41 19.88 -14.86
C THR A 243 3.66 21.06 -15.50
N GLY A 244 3.42 21.02 -16.81
CA GLY A 244 2.61 22.03 -17.51
C GLY A 244 1.13 21.98 -17.10
N ILE A 245 0.58 20.78 -16.98
CA ILE A 245 -0.79 20.55 -16.46
C ILE A 245 -0.90 21.05 -15.03
N GLY A 246 0.06 20.66 -14.18
CA GLY A 246 0.16 21.07 -12.80
C GLY A 246 0.24 22.57 -12.64
N LYS A 247 0.97 23.27 -13.53
CA LYS A 247 1.07 24.73 -13.48
C LYS A 247 -0.28 25.38 -13.69
N LYS A 248 -1.02 24.99 -14.74
CA LYS A 248 -2.36 25.52 -15.02
C LYS A 248 -3.31 25.26 -13.86
N PHE A 249 -3.21 24.08 -13.22
CA PHE A 249 -4.01 23.75 -12.05
C PHE A 249 -3.66 24.61 -10.83
N ALA A 250 -2.36 24.81 -10.56
CA ALA A 250 -1.89 25.68 -9.48
C ALA A 250 -2.29 27.15 -9.70
N ASP A 251 -2.24 27.62 -10.95
CA ASP A 251 -2.69 28.97 -11.33
C ASP A 251 -4.20 29.13 -11.05
N ALA A 252 -5.01 28.13 -11.40
CA ALA A 252 -6.46 28.12 -11.10
C ALA A 252 -6.77 28.11 -9.59
N LEU A 253 -5.86 27.57 -8.77
CA LEU A 253 -5.94 27.61 -7.31
C LEU A 253 -5.38 28.91 -6.69
N GLY A 254 -4.87 29.83 -7.51
CA GLY A 254 -4.23 31.05 -7.06
C GLY A 254 -2.90 30.79 -6.34
N MET A 255 -2.10 29.83 -6.82
CA MET A 255 -0.84 29.37 -6.21
C MET A 255 0.38 29.52 -7.13
N ALA A 256 0.38 30.56 -7.96
CA ALA A 256 1.36 30.74 -9.03
C ALA A 256 2.77 31.14 -8.57
N ILE A 257 2.89 31.87 -7.44
CA ILE A 257 4.12 32.61 -7.08
C ILE A 257 4.98 31.87 -6.06
N ASP A 258 4.38 31.25 -5.04
CA ASP A 258 5.11 30.41 -4.07
C ASP A 258 4.12 29.44 -3.40
N PRO A 259 3.83 28.30 -4.03
CA PRO A 259 2.94 27.31 -3.43
C PRO A 259 3.59 26.71 -2.17
N PRO A 260 2.77 26.26 -1.21
CA PRO A 260 3.28 25.55 -0.04
C PRO A 260 3.91 24.23 -0.47
N THR A 261 4.87 23.75 0.33
CA THR A 261 5.47 22.44 0.11
C THR A 261 4.47 21.35 0.50
N VAL A 262 4.27 20.38 -0.38
CA VAL A 262 3.37 19.22 -0.17
C VAL A 262 4.20 17.95 -0.14
N HIS A 263 3.77 16.96 0.66
CA HIS A 263 4.38 15.65 0.67
C HIS A 263 4.26 14.99 -0.71
N ARG A 264 5.39 14.58 -1.30
CA ARG A 264 5.40 13.89 -2.59
C ARG A 264 5.43 12.38 -2.34
N PRO A 265 4.39 11.63 -2.72
CA PRO A 265 4.39 10.20 -2.53
C PRO A 265 5.43 9.56 -3.44
N LEU A 266 5.95 8.39 -3.05
CA LEU A 266 6.95 7.65 -3.79
C LEU A 266 6.53 7.43 -5.25
N THR A 267 5.25 7.16 -5.49
CA THR A 267 4.71 6.99 -6.85
C THR A 267 4.86 8.23 -7.72
N ALA A 268 4.67 9.43 -7.16
CA ALA A 268 4.87 10.68 -7.89
C ALA A 268 6.35 11.00 -8.14
N LEU A 269 7.25 10.52 -7.29
CA LEU A 269 8.70 10.64 -7.51
C LEU A 269 9.18 9.75 -8.66
N LEU A 270 8.59 8.56 -8.81
CA LEU A 270 8.89 7.64 -9.91
C LEU A 270 8.39 8.16 -11.27
N GLU A 271 7.40 9.05 -11.27
CA GLU A 271 6.83 9.69 -12.46
C GLU A 271 7.27 11.16 -12.61
N GLU A 272 8.43 11.54 -12.04
CA GLU A 272 8.92 12.90 -12.15
C GLU A 272 9.35 13.25 -13.60
N THR A 273 9.16 14.50 -13.99
CA THR A 273 9.68 15.05 -15.24
C THR A 273 11.20 14.85 -15.34
N THR A 274 11.67 14.49 -16.53
CA THR A 274 13.10 14.39 -16.82
C THR A 274 13.71 15.74 -17.19
N ASN A 275 12.87 16.73 -17.52
CA ASN A 275 13.29 18.05 -17.95
C ASN A 275 13.79 18.92 -16.78
N PRO A 276 15.07 19.34 -16.77
CA PRO A 276 15.64 20.14 -15.68
C PRO A 276 14.97 21.51 -15.48
N THR A 277 14.38 22.06 -16.54
CA THR A 277 13.70 23.36 -16.51
C THR A 277 12.39 23.28 -15.73
N ASP A 278 11.67 22.17 -15.88
CA ASP A 278 10.40 21.92 -15.21
C ASP A 278 10.59 21.63 -13.72
N LYS A 279 11.74 21.07 -13.32
CA LYS A 279 12.11 20.87 -11.91
C LYS A 279 12.23 22.18 -11.10
N LYS A 280 12.39 23.33 -11.77
CA LYS A 280 12.44 24.65 -11.11
C LYS A 280 11.05 25.30 -11.00
N ASN A 281 10.04 24.76 -11.66
CA ASN A 281 8.69 25.30 -11.67
C ASN A 281 7.91 24.83 -10.44
N LYS A 282 8.06 25.54 -9.32
CA LYS A 282 7.39 25.21 -8.04
C LYS A 282 5.88 25.05 -8.17
N ALA A 283 5.20 25.97 -8.87
CA ALA A 283 3.75 25.91 -9.11
C ALA A 283 3.36 24.68 -9.92
N GLY A 284 4.14 24.38 -10.97
CA GLY A 284 3.98 23.16 -11.76
C GLY A 284 4.09 21.89 -10.94
N LEU A 285 5.15 21.77 -10.14
CA LEU A 285 5.39 20.63 -9.26
C LEU A 285 4.33 20.49 -8.18
N PHE A 286 3.86 21.60 -7.61
CA PHE A 286 2.75 21.61 -6.66
C PHE A 286 1.49 21.01 -7.28
N GLY A 287 0.99 21.58 -8.37
CA GLY A 287 -0.23 21.11 -9.00
C GLY A 287 -0.11 19.68 -9.53
N GLN A 288 1.06 19.33 -10.06
CA GLN A 288 1.38 17.95 -10.46
C GLN A 288 1.27 16.99 -9.27
N THR A 289 1.88 17.34 -8.14
CA THR A 289 1.85 16.49 -6.93
C THR A 289 0.42 16.26 -6.43
N VAL A 290 -0.41 17.31 -6.40
CA VAL A 290 -1.82 17.20 -5.99
C VAL A 290 -2.57 16.24 -6.92
N LEU A 291 -2.45 16.42 -8.24
CA LEU A 291 -3.16 15.61 -9.22
C LEU A 291 -2.65 14.15 -9.27
N GLN A 292 -1.33 13.93 -9.15
CA GLN A 292 -0.74 12.59 -9.10
C GLN A 292 -1.10 11.84 -7.82
N ALA A 293 -1.16 12.52 -6.67
CA ALA A 293 -1.62 11.90 -5.43
C ALA A 293 -3.08 11.45 -5.54
N ALA A 294 -3.95 12.30 -6.10
CA ALA A 294 -5.35 11.95 -6.38
C ALA A 294 -5.47 10.81 -7.41
N TYR A 295 -4.65 10.82 -8.46
CA TYR A 295 -4.62 9.76 -9.47
C TYR A 295 -4.13 8.42 -8.90
N THR A 296 -3.06 8.44 -8.11
CA THR A 296 -2.56 7.23 -7.43
C THR A 296 -3.62 6.68 -6.49
N ALA A 297 -4.26 7.54 -5.70
CA ALA A 297 -5.35 7.14 -4.83
C ALA A 297 -6.50 6.48 -5.61
N HIS A 298 -6.84 7.04 -6.78
CA HIS A 298 -7.79 6.44 -7.71
C HIS A 298 -7.42 5.04 -8.14
N ARG A 299 -6.17 4.86 -8.60
CA ARG A 299 -5.68 3.55 -9.03
C ARG A 299 -5.75 2.54 -7.89
N LEU A 300 -5.39 2.91 -6.66
CA LEU A 300 -5.40 2.01 -5.51
C LEU A 300 -6.81 1.50 -5.17
N TYR A 301 -7.83 2.36 -5.12
CA TYR A 301 -9.19 1.87 -4.85
C TYR A 301 -9.83 1.15 -6.04
N SER A 302 -9.42 1.45 -7.28
CA SER A 302 -9.83 0.68 -8.46
C SER A 302 -9.25 -0.73 -8.42
N VAL A 303 -7.97 -0.88 -8.09
CA VAL A 303 -7.33 -2.20 -7.91
C VAL A 303 -8.05 -3.00 -6.83
N ALA A 304 -8.40 -2.38 -5.70
CA ALA A 304 -9.18 -3.04 -4.65
C ALA A 304 -10.60 -3.45 -5.09
N ALA A 305 -11.21 -2.75 -6.05
CA ALA A 305 -12.54 -3.10 -6.57
C ALA A 305 -12.50 -4.25 -7.60
N HIS A 306 -11.34 -4.54 -8.16
CA HIS A 306 -11.08 -5.55 -9.19
C HIS A 306 -10.02 -6.54 -8.69
N THR A 307 -10.03 -6.89 -7.41
CA THR A 307 -8.92 -7.61 -6.77
C THR A 307 -8.62 -8.97 -7.39
N ASP A 308 -9.59 -9.58 -8.06
CA ASP A 308 -9.48 -10.85 -8.77
C ASP A 308 -8.63 -10.75 -10.04
N GLU A 309 -8.44 -9.54 -10.57
CA GLU A 309 -7.60 -9.26 -11.74
C GLU A 309 -6.11 -9.07 -11.39
N TYR A 310 -5.76 -9.00 -10.08
CA TYR A 310 -4.41 -8.67 -9.63
C TYR A 310 -3.81 -9.77 -8.74
N PRO A 311 -2.48 -9.96 -8.75
CA PRO A 311 -1.82 -10.88 -7.84
C PRO A 311 -1.89 -10.38 -6.39
N PHE A 312 -1.58 -11.27 -5.45
CA PHE A 312 -1.40 -10.93 -4.04
C PHE A 312 -0.11 -10.13 -3.86
N TYR A 313 -0.14 -9.11 -3.00
CA TYR A 313 1.03 -8.28 -2.69
C TYR A 313 1.36 -8.31 -1.21
N PRO A 314 2.63 -8.13 -0.82
CA PRO A 314 3.01 -8.06 0.58
C PRO A 314 2.22 -6.99 1.34
N LEU A 315 1.58 -7.37 2.45
CA LEU A 315 0.71 -6.47 3.22
C LEU A 315 1.43 -5.20 3.64
N VAL A 316 2.68 -5.32 4.09
CA VAL A 316 3.50 -4.16 4.51
C VAL A 316 3.73 -3.18 3.37
N LEU A 317 3.93 -3.68 2.15
CA LEU A 317 4.15 -2.85 0.97
C LEU A 317 2.87 -2.09 0.62
N VAL A 318 1.74 -2.80 0.52
CA VAL A 318 0.44 -2.21 0.18
C VAL A 318 0.06 -1.13 1.18
N ARG A 319 0.19 -1.40 2.49
CA ARG A 319 -0.09 -0.43 3.54
C ARG A 319 0.84 0.78 3.50
N SER A 320 2.13 0.56 3.24
CA SER A 320 3.11 1.65 3.14
C SER A 320 2.76 2.58 1.98
N VAL A 321 2.41 2.03 0.82
CA VAL A 321 1.98 2.81 -0.35
C VAL A 321 0.69 3.58 -0.06
N ILE A 322 -0.31 2.94 0.53
CA ILE A 322 -1.59 3.61 0.87
C ILE A 322 -1.37 4.73 1.88
N SER A 323 -0.57 4.50 2.92
CA SER A 323 -0.28 5.50 3.95
C SER A 323 0.49 6.70 3.37
N ASP A 324 1.49 6.43 2.52
CA ASP A 324 2.27 7.47 1.83
C ASP A 324 1.39 8.33 0.91
N VAL A 325 0.51 7.70 0.12
CA VAL A 325 -0.45 8.40 -0.75
C VAL A 325 -1.50 9.16 0.07
N ALA A 326 -2.02 8.58 1.16
CA ALA A 326 -2.97 9.25 2.05
C ALA A 326 -2.34 10.51 2.67
N GLN A 327 -1.07 10.45 3.09
CA GLN A 327 -0.33 11.60 3.60
C GLN A 327 -0.13 12.67 2.51
N ALA A 328 0.17 12.27 1.27
CA ALA A 328 0.26 13.20 0.14
C ALA A 328 -1.07 13.92 -0.11
N VAL A 329 -2.17 13.17 -0.18
CA VAL A 329 -3.52 13.72 -0.37
C VAL A 329 -3.92 14.65 0.78
N ARG A 330 -3.64 14.26 2.03
CA ARG A 330 -3.92 15.07 3.23
C ARG A 330 -3.17 16.40 3.21
N THR A 331 -1.85 16.35 2.99
CA THR A 331 -1.02 17.56 2.97
C THR A 331 -1.36 18.45 1.77
N ALA A 332 -1.74 17.88 0.63
CA ALA A 332 -2.27 18.61 -0.52
C ALA A 332 -3.56 19.36 -0.14
N ALA A 333 -4.51 18.70 0.53
CA ALA A 333 -5.74 19.33 0.97
C ALA A 333 -5.46 20.50 1.94
N GLN A 334 -4.60 20.29 2.93
CA GLN A 334 -4.19 21.33 3.90
C GLN A 334 -3.51 22.52 3.22
N ALA A 335 -2.62 22.24 2.26
CA ALA A 335 -1.96 23.26 1.46
C ALA A 335 -2.98 24.11 0.68
N VAL A 336 -3.96 23.47 0.04
CA VAL A 336 -5.04 24.15 -0.69
C VAL A 336 -5.91 25.01 0.22
N GLU A 337 -6.14 24.57 1.46
CA GLU A 337 -6.91 25.31 2.48
C GLU A 337 -6.14 26.51 3.06
N THR A 338 -4.80 26.47 3.06
CA THR A 338 -3.98 27.50 3.69
C THR A 338 -3.97 28.77 2.84
N ARG A 339 -4.56 29.86 3.36
CA ARG A 339 -4.54 31.17 2.70
C ARG A 339 -3.13 31.74 2.71
N HIS A 340 -2.51 31.87 1.53
CA HIS A 340 -1.41 32.80 1.37
C HIS A 340 -1.99 34.21 1.37
N GLY A 341 -1.70 34.94 2.45
CA GLY A 341 -2.10 36.33 2.62
C GLY A 341 -1.65 37.15 1.42
N SER A 342 -2.58 37.97 0.92
CA SER A 342 -2.32 38.99 -0.10
C SER A 342 -1.17 39.86 0.37
N SER A 343 0.02 39.70 -0.22
CA SER A 343 1.01 40.76 -0.24
C SER A 343 0.43 41.86 -1.12
N SER A 344 -0.17 42.85 -0.45
CA SER A 344 -0.64 44.13 -0.97
C SER A 344 0.41 44.87 -1.77
#